data_AF-A0A5K1G1H0-F1
#
_entry.id   AF-A0A5K1G1H0-F1
#
_cell.length_a   1.000
_cell.length_b   1.000
_cell.length_c   1.000
_cell.angle_alpha   90.00
_cell.angle_beta   90.00
_cell.angle_gamma   90.00
#
_symmetry.space_group_name_H-M   'P 1'
#
loop_
_entity.id
_entity.type
_entity.pdbx_description
1 polymer ?
#
loop_
_entity_poly.entity_id
_entity_poly.type
_entity_poly.pdbx_seq_one_letter_code
_entity_poly.pdbx_strand_id
1 'polypeptide(L)' 'DSPANIIVGSRVWIEDPKEAWIDGEVAQISGDKVTVNASNGKT' A
#
# COMPACT_ATOMS: atom_id res chain seq x y z
N ASP A 1 -8.50 13.22 -15.34
CA ASP A 1 -7.91 12.41 -14.27
C ASP A 1 -6.42 12.35 -14.52
N SER A 2 -5.62 12.98 -13.66
CA SER A 2 -4.16 12.91 -13.78
C SER A 2 -3.72 11.57 -13.17
N PRO A 3 -2.81 10.81 -13.80
CA PRO A 3 -2.38 9.53 -13.24
C PRO A 3 -1.79 9.77 -11.84
N ALA A 4 -2.34 9.07 -10.84
CA ALA A 4 -1.80 9.11 -9.49
C ALA A 4 -0.36 8.56 -9.52
N ASN A 5 0.61 9.40 -9.16
CA ASN A 5 2.00 8.99 -9.09
C ASN A 5 2.27 8.43 -7.69
N ILE A 6 2.39 7.11 -7.58
CA ILE A 6 2.65 6.45 -6.31
C ILE A 6 4.13 6.65 -5.99
N ILE A 7 4.41 7.27 -4.83
CA ILE A 7 5.77 7.50 -4.34
C ILE A 7 6.00 6.75 -3.03
N VAL A 8 7.28 6.53 -2.67
CA VAL A 8 7.65 6.03 -1.34
C VAL A 8 7.07 6.95 -0.26
N GLY A 9 6.48 6.37 0.78
CA GLY A 9 5.73 7.07 1.83
C GLY A 9 4.26 7.33 1.50
N SER A 10 3.76 6.92 0.33
CA SER A 10 2.33 7.00 0.03
C SER A 10 1.53 6.00 0.85
N ARG A 11 0.40 6.42 1.39
CA ARG A 11 -0.58 5.52 2.02
C ARG A 11 -1.41 4.83 0.97
N VAL A 12 -1.54 3.52 1.11
CA VAL A 12 -2.30 2.65 0.22
C VAL A 12 -3.24 1.76 1.03
N TRP A 13 -4.32 1.30 0.39
CA TRP A 13 -5.23 0.32 0.95
C TRP A 13 -5.06 -0.98 0.19
N ILE A 14 -4.90 -2.07 0.93
CA ILE A 14 -4.68 -3.41 0.39
C ILE A 14 -5.92 -4.23 0.73
N GLU A 15 -6.48 -4.93 -0.24
CA GLU A 15 -7.61 -5.83 0.00
C GLU A 15 -7.11 -7.05 0.80
N ASP A 16 -7.68 -7.28 1.98
CA ASP A 16 -7.44 -8.46 2.80
C ASP A 16 -8.71 -9.34 2.86
N PRO A 17 -8.62 -10.64 2.53
CA PRO A 17 -9.78 -11.54 2.52
C PRO A 17 -10.48 -11.73 3.88
N LYS A 18 -9.82 -11.37 4.99
CA LYS A 18 -10.31 -11.58 6.37
C LYS A 18 -10.88 -10.31 7.00
N GLU A 19 -10.34 -9.13 6.66
CA GLU A 19 -10.69 -7.85 7.29
C GLU A 19 -11.11 -6.75 6.30
N ALA A 20 -11.36 -7.11 5.02
CA ALA A 20 -11.72 -6.21 3.93
C ALA A 20 -10.56 -5.33 3.43
N TRP A 21 -10.24 -4.21 4.08
CA TRP A 21 -9.14 -3.33 3.66
C TRP A 21 -8.15 -3.08 4.79
N ILE A 22 -6.88 -3.40 4.57
CA ILE A 22 -5.79 -3.07 5.48
C ILE A 22 -5.04 -1.84 4.98
N ASP A 23 -4.64 -0.96 5.89
CA ASP A 23 -3.79 0.17 5.55
C ASP A 23 -2.34 -0.27 5.37
N GLY A 24 -1.63 0.42 4.49
CA GLY A 24 -0.21 0.20 4.29
C GLY A 24 0.49 1.44 3.77
N GLU A 25 1.81 1.43 3.86
CA GLU A 25 2.66 2.50 3.34
C GLU A 25 3.65 1.93 2.32
N VAL A 26 3.85 2.64 1.23
CA VAL A 26 4.84 2.27 0.21
C VAL A 26 6.24 2.42 0.78
N ALA A 27 6.92 1.30 1.01
CA ALA A 27 8.27 1.27 1.53
C ALA A 27 9.31 1.38 0.41
N GLN A 28 9.03 0.78 -0.76
CA GLN A 28 9.96 0.79 -1.88
C GLN A 28 9.23 0.61 -3.22
N ILE A 29 9.77 1.24 -4.26
CA ILE A 29 9.33 1.04 -5.64
C ILE A 29 10.54 0.60 -6.45
N SER A 30 10.39 -0.48 -7.21
CA SER A 30 11.44 -1.07 -8.04
C SER A 30 10.87 -1.45 -9.40
N GLY A 31 10.88 -0.50 -10.33
CA GLY A 31 10.21 -0.63 -11.63
C GLY A 31 8.72 -0.85 -11.44
N ASP A 32 8.22 -1.98 -11.91
CA ASP A 32 6.81 -2.37 -11.82
C ASP A 32 6.45 -3.06 -10.50
N LYS A 33 7.41 -3.25 -9.58
CA LYS A 33 7.17 -3.85 -8.27
C LYS A 33 7.12 -2.79 -7.18
N VAL A 34 6.09 -2.86 -6.35
CA VAL A 34 5.92 -2.01 -5.18
C VAL A 34 5.95 -2.88 -3.93
N THR A 35 6.81 -2.54 -2.98
CA THR A 35 6.85 -3.14 -1.65
C THR A 35 6.10 -2.22 -0.70
N VAL A 36 5.11 -2.78 -0.02
CA VAL A 36 4.26 -2.09 0.95
C VAL A 36 4.46 -2.68 2.34
N ASN A 37 4.66 -1.83 3.32
CA ASN A 37 4.58 -2.21 4.73
C ASN A 37 3.10 -2.12 5.11
N ALA A 38 2.43 -3.27 5.11
CA ALA A 38 1.05 -3.37 5.56
C ALA A 38 0.99 -3.36 7.08
N SER A 39 0.12 -2.52 7.63
CA SER A 39 -0.36 -2.66 9.00
C SER A 39 -1.18 -3.96 9.03
N ASN A 40 -0.89 -4.86 9.96
CA ASN A 40 -1.66 -6.11 10.09
C ASN A 40 -3.10 -5.90 10.61
N GLY A 41 -3.63 -4.67 10.53
CA GLY A 41 -4.91 -4.25 11.11
C GLY A 41 -5.01 -4.38 12.63
N LYS A 42 -4.04 -5.02 13.28
CA LYS A 42 -4.08 -5.46 14.68
C LYS A 42 -3.08 -4.68 15.50
N THR A 43 -3.60 -3.70 16.21
CA THR A 43 -3.00 -3.23 17.46
C THR A 43 -3.59 -4.03 18.62
#